data_AF-A0A2H5VKP8-F1
#
_entry.id   AF-A0A2H5VKP8-F1
#
_cell.length_a   1.000
_cell.length_b   1.000
_cell.length_c   1.000
_cell.angle_alpha   90.00
_cell.angle_beta   90.00
_cell.angle_gamma   90.00
#
_symmetry.space_group_name_H-M   'P 1'
#
loop_
_entity.id
_entity.type
_entity.pdbx_description
1 polymer ?
#
loop_
_entity_poly.entity_id
_entity_poly.type
_entity_poly.pdbx_seq_one_letter_code
_entity_poly.pdbx_strand_id
1 'polypeptide(L)'
;MRSSVFAWLMVSGILGGLILPGLVFTQGTGRVYNPRLRRTYATVNEALAQSRNGDTLLVVGKVEGAVDFSLAPGGVTLIGRTNGGIPAVITLETCPPNLAVIDTRGRQGRVQIIGITIEVPPGCYGILSGDSGRPLTVRDCRLIGRDRSALFSGIALVNEFGGPFLIQGNQVTNQLVSAAILVDGRGAQPLQAIVRGNRIGSDVTAAIIVSDIPSGSSVVIERNILDGGDLGRGAVGILLNPGSNGITVQRNTILNFGMGILVDGSPGSRILANHLQDNGVGIVVDTTTSSGATLVVNDNNITCTSLGACRVAGAVGLYFAGRSYTLDARNNYWGASTGPDSAENPAPGNSTCPEATGSNCTGPAGGGTGLPVNADGAVDCSTSGPGSVRTCPIRTAPNRFAGA
;
A
#
# COMPACT_ATOMS: atom_id res chain seq x y z
N MET A 1 33.51 47.06 -6.33
CA MET A 1 32.93 47.47 -5.03
C MET A 1 31.46 47.84 -5.23
N ARG A 2 30.53 46.99 -4.78
CA ARG A 2 29.07 47.20 -4.56
C ARG A 2 28.35 45.84 -4.69
N SER A 3 28.44 44.98 -3.67
CA SER A 3 27.54 43.81 -3.51
C SER A 3 27.70 43.14 -2.14
N SER A 4 27.69 43.92 -1.07
CA SER A 4 27.80 43.36 0.30
C SER A 4 26.77 43.89 1.28
N VAL A 5 26.01 44.93 0.92
CA VAL A 5 24.99 45.52 1.81
C VAL A 5 23.62 44.85 1.63
N PHE A 6 23.29 44.35 0.43
CA PHE A 6 22.02 43.64 0.19
C PHE A 6 21.97 42.24 0.81
N ALA A 7 23.11 41.56 0.91
CA ALA A 7 23.20 40.27 1.59
C ALA A 7 22.96 40.39 3.10
N TRP A 8 23.44 41.47 3.73
CA TRP A 8 23.23 41.71 5.16
C TRP A 8 21.79 42.12 5.50
N LEU A 9 21.10 42.86 4.63
CA LEU A 9 19.68 43.21 4.83
C LEU A 9 18.73 42.02 4.64
N MET A 10 19.05 41.05 3.77
CA MET A 10 18.27 39.80 3.65
C MET A 10 18.49 38.84 4.81
N VAL A 11 19.73 38.77 5.34
CA VAL A 11 20.04 37.93 6.51
C VAL A 11 19.41 38.51 7.79
N SER A 12 19.41 39.84 7.95
CA SER A 12 18.76 40.49 9.11
C SER A 12 17.23 40.57 9.01
N GLY A 13 16.67 40.70 7.81
CA GLY A 13 15.21 40.66 7.59
C GLY A 13 14.60 39.26 7.79
N ILE A 14 15.36 38.19 7.49
CA ILE A 14 14.93 36.80 7.71
C ILE A 14 15.19 36.36 9.16
N LEU A 15 16.28 36.79 9.81
CA LEU A 15 16.48 36.52 11.24
C LEU A 15 15.56 37.33 12.16
N GLY A 16 15.18 38.57 11.79
CA GLY A 16 14.30 39.41 12.60
C GLY A 16 12.83 38.95 12.65
N GLY A 17 12.38 38.16 11.67
CA GLY A 17 11.05 37.52 11.65
C GLY A 17 11.01 36.12 12.27
N LEU A 18 12.17 35.60 12.69
CA LEU A 18 12.37 34.24 13.21
C LEU A 18 12.90 34.24 14.64
N ILE A 19 12.62 35.30 15.39
CA ILE A 19 12.59 35.23 16.86
C ILE A 19 11.31 34.45 17.22
N LEU A 20 11.39 33.14 16.99
CA LEU A 20 10.75 32.16 17.85
C LEU A 20 10.99 32.61 19.30
N PRO A 21 9.99 32.56 20.19
CA PRO A 21 10.29 32.54 21.61
C PRO A 21 11.09 31.26 21.87
N GLY A 22 12.42 31.36 21.75
CA GLY A 22 13.40 30.31 21.93
C GLY A 22 13.61 29.94 23.39
N LEU A 23 12.55 29.96 24.20
CA LEU A 23 12.64 29.85 25.65
C LEU A 23 11.43 29.14 26.28
N VAL A 24 10.80 28.16 25.61
CA VAL A 24 9.95 27.14 26.29
C VAL A 24 9.91 25.81 25.50
N PHE A 25 11.04 25.30 25.03
CA PHE A 25 11.12 23.93 24.48
C PHE A 25 12.14 23.08 25.25
N THR A 26 12.11 23.19 26.57
CA THR A 26 12.74 22.25 27.50
C THR A 26 11.76 21.12 27.80
N GLN A 27 12.00 19.91 27.29
CA GLN A 27 11.44 18.62 27.78
C GLN A 27 9.99 18.64 28.33
N GLY A 28 9.07 19.32 27.66
CA GLY A 28 7.67 19.46 28.10
C GLY A 28 6.72 18.56 27.30
N THR A 29 5.48 18.44 27.80
CA THR A 29 4.31 17.96 27.04
C THR A 29 4.29 18.63 25.67
N GLY A 30 4.04 17.86 24.59
CA GLY A 30 3.97 18.39 23.24
C GLY A 30 2.93 19.50 23.06
N ARG A 31 3.07 20.26 21.98
CA ARG A 31 2.21 21.39 21.64
C ARG A 31 1.90 21.40 20.15
N VAL A 32 0.80 22.05 19.81
CA VAL A 32 0.41 22.32 18.43
C VAL A 32 0.47 23.82 18.18
N TYR A 33 1.24 24.26 17.20
CA TYR A 33 1.39 25.67 16.85
C TYR A 33 0.60 25.99 15.58
N ASN A 34 -0.23 27.04 15.63
CA ASN A 34 -0.86 27.62 14.45
C ASN A 34 -0.08 28.88 14.05
N PRO A 35 0.69 28.87 12.93
CA PRO A 35 1.49 30.02 12.49
C PRO A 35 0.66 31.25 12.13
N ARG A 36 -0.57 31.07 11.62
CA ARG A 36 -1.45 32.19 11.28
C ARG A 36 -1.86 32.96 12.53
N LEU A 37 -2.21 32.23 13.59
CA LEU A 37 -2.62 32.82 14.88
C LEU A 37 -1.44 33.14 15.80
N ARG A 38 -0.23 32.67 15.47
CA ARG A 38 0.97 32.73 16.32
C ARG A 38 0.69 32.21 17.73
N ARG A 39 -0.13 31.15 17.83
CA ARG A 39 -0.62 30.60 19.11
C ARG A 39 -0.31 29.11 19.19
N THR A 40 0.04 28.68 20.40
CA THR A 40 0.21 27.27 20.75
C THR A 40 -1.02 26.73 21.49
N TYR A 41 -1.30 25.47 21.29
CA TYR A 41 -2.41 24.71 21.87
C TYR A 41 -1.87 23.45 22.54
N ALA A 42 -2.60 22.95 23.54
CA ALA A 42 -2.21 21.73 24.23
C ALA A 42 -2.51 20.49 23.38
N THR A 43 -3.60 20.53 22.61
CA THR A 43 -4.06 19.41 21.77
C THR A 43 -4.27 19.84 20.32
N VAL A 44 -4.36 18.85 19.42
CA VAL A 44 -4.70 19.11 18.01
C VAL A 44 -6.13 19.62 17.86
N ASN A 45 -7.07 19.08 18.63
CA ASN A 45 -8.49 19.46 18.54
C ASN A 45 -8.75 20.93 18.94
N GLU A 46 -8.06 21.43 19.97
CA GLU A 46 -8.09 22.85 20.32
C GLU A 46 -7.59 23.73 19.17
N ALA A 47 -6.52 23.32 18.49
CA ALA A 47 -5.98 24.04 17.34
C ALA A 47 -6.90 23.98 16.12
N LEU A 48 -7.54 22.82 15.87
CA LEU A 48 -8.51 22.61 14.79
C LEU A 48 -9.75 23.48 14.97
N ALA A 49 -10.30 23.56 16.19
CA ALA A 49 -11.46 24.39 16.50
C ALA A 49 -11.22 25.89 16.26
N GLN A 50 -9.96 26.34 16.26
CA GLN A 50 -9.56 27.73 15.98
C GLN A 50 -9.02 27.92 14.56
N SER A 51 -8.93 26.85 13.77
CA SER A 51 -8.38 26.86 12.43
C SER A 51 -9.35 27.47 11.42
N ARG A 52 -8.82 27.86 10.26
CA ARG A 52 -9.59 28.28 9.08
C ARG A 52 -9.16 27.45 7.88
N ASN A 53 -9.96 27.48 6.82
CA ASN A 53 -9.63 26.84 5.56
C ASN A 53 -8.24 27.29 5.06
N GLY A 54 -7.36 26.34 4.78
CA GLY A 54 -5.97 26.56 4.37
C GLY A 54 -4.96 26.66 5.52
N ASP A 55 -5.38 26.64 6.79
CA ASP A 55 -4.44 26.70 7.91
C ASP A 55 -3.50 25.49 7.95
N THR A 56 -2.26 25.76 8.38
CA THR A 56 -1.27 24.73 8.68
C THR A 56 -1.05 24.67 10.19
N LEU A 57 -1.09 23.49 10.76
CA LEU A 57 -0.86 23.23 12.18
C LEU A 57 0.45 22.44 12.34
N LEU A 58 1.37 22.97 13.12
CA LEU A 58 2.67 22.34 13.38
C LEU A 58 2.62 21.56 14.69
N VAL A 59 2.78 20.24 14.62
CA VAL A 59 2.87 19.36 15.80
C VAL A 59 4.33 19.30 16.24
N VAL A 60 4.59 19.58 17.52
CA VAL A 60 5.95 19.58 18.09
C VAL A 60 5.94 18.78 19.40
N GLY A 61 6.81 17.77 19.48
CA GLY A 61 6.87 16.87 20.63
C GLY A 61 5.74 15.84 20.63
N LYS A 62 5.52 15.23 21.79
CA LYS A 62 4.48 14.22 22.01
C LYS A 62 3.18 14.88 22.48
N VAL A 63 2.19 14.91 21.59
CA VAL A 63 0.83 15.44 21.85
C VAL A 63 -0.10 14.27 22.11
N GLU A 64 -0.85 14.37 23.20
CA GLU A 64 -1.81 13.34 23.62
C GLU A 64 -3.24 13.74 23.24
N GLY A 65 -4.01 12.75 22.79
CA GLY A 65 -5.43 12.89 22.46
C GLY A 65 -5.75 12.53 21.01
N ALA A 66 -6.97 12.02 20.81
CA ALA A 66 -7.51 11.72 19.49
C ALA A 66 -7.69 13.01 18.68
N VAL A 67 -7.56 12.91 17.36
CA VAL A 67 -7.71 14.04 16.43
C VAL A 67 -9.01 13.90 15.64
N ASP A 68 -9.86 14.92 15.69
CA ASP A 68 -11.12 14.94 14.96
C ASP A 68 -11.16 16.13 13.99
N PHE A 69 -11.06 15.85 12.69
CA PHE A 69 -11.12 16.86 11.64
C PHE A 69 -12.52 17.43 11.39
N SER A 70 -13.58 16.91 12.04
CA SER A 70 -14.90 17.54 12.03
C SER A 70 -14.90 18.92 12.69
N LEU A 71 -13.95 19.16 13.59
CA LEU A 71 -13.79 20.42 14.32
C LEU A 71 -13.22 21.55 13.45
N ALA A 72 -12.59 21.24 12.32
CA ALA A 72 -12.04 22.24 11.42
C ALA A 72 -13.11 22.75 10.44
N PRO A 73 -13.29 24.07 10.31
CA PRO A 73 -14.30 24.65 9.42
C PRO A 73 -13.95 24.55 7.92
N GLY A 74 -12.80 23.97 7.58
CA GLY A 74 -12.33 23.82 6.20
C GLY A 74 -11.13 22.89 6.08
N GLY A 75 -10.45 22.91 4.93
CA GLY A 75 -9.24 22.11 4.71
C GLY A 75 -8.08 22.58 5.58
N VAL A 76 -7.36 21.64 6.20
CA VAL A 76 -6.25 21.90 7.13
C VAL A 76 -5.08 20.99 6.81
N THR A 77 -3.87 21.50 6.99
CA THR A 77 -2.64 20.71 6.89
C THR A 77 -2.03 20.52 8.27
N LEU A 78 -1.89 19.28 8.72
CA LEU A 78 -1.16 18.91 9.93
C LEU A 78 0.25 18.47 9.54
N ILE A 79 1.27 19.14 10.09
CA ILE A 79 2.67 18.88 9.76
C ILE A 79 3.45 18.55 11.03
N GLY A 80 4.15 17.42 11.02
CA GLY A 80 5.23 17.08 11.92
C GLY A 80 6.60 17.30 11.26
N ARG A 81 7.66 17.38 12.06
CA ARG A 81 9.03 17.54 11.53
C ARG A 81 9.59 16.19 11.09
N THR A 82 10.06 16.12 9.84
CA THR A 82 10.59 14.90 9.23
C THR A 82 12.09 14.67 9.43
N ASN A 83 12.90 15.69 9.79
CA ASN A 83 14.36 15.53 9.99
C ASN A 83 14.95 16.50 11.03
N GLY A 84 15.85 15.99 11.88
CA GLY A 84 16.80 16.79 12.69
C GLY A 84 16.19 17.72 13.76
N GLY A 85 14.92 17.56 14.12
CA GLY A 85 14.25 18.35 15.18
C GLY A 85 13.49 17.47 16.16
N ILE A 86 12.75 18.10 17.08
CA ILE A 86 11.90 17.39 18.05
C ILE A 86 10.87 16.55 17.27
N PRO A 87 10.80 15.23 17.51
CA PRO A 87 9.82 14.35 16.87
C PRO A 87 8.39 14.83 17.13
N ALA A 88 7.55 14.81 16.10
CA ALA A 88 6.11 15.05 16.22
C ALA A 88 5.41 13.70 16.41
N VAL A 89 4.88 13.48 17.61
CA VAL A 89 4.21 12.22 17.97
C VAL A 89 2.79 12.54 18.41
N ILE A 90 1.81 11.85 17.83
CA ILE A 90 0.43 11.83 18.31
C ILE A 90 0.21 10.46 18.95
N THR A 91 -0.30 10.47 20.19
CA THR A 91 -0.52 9.24 20.97
C THR A 91 -1.86 9.29 21.68
N LEU A 92 -2.39 8.12 21.99
CA LEU A 92 -3.62 7.95 22.76
C LEU A 92 -3.54 6.67 23.59
N GLU A 93 -3.99 6.71 24.84
CA GLU A 93 -3.91 5.57 25.76
C GLU A 93 -4.81 4.41 25.36
N THR A 94 -6.08 4.71 25.12
CA THR A 94 -7.10 3.74 24.78
C THR A 94 -7.75 4.12 23.47
N CYS A 95 -8.11 3.13 22.65
CA CYS A 95 -8.84 3.40 21.43
C CYS A 95 -10.16 4.15 21.73
N PRO A 96 -10.46 5.27 21.07
CA PRO A 96 -11.67 6.03 21.32
C PRO A 96 -12.87 5.37 20.65
N PRO A 97 -14.13 5.72 21.00
CA PRO A 97 -15.34 5.08 20.46
C PRO A 97 -15.48 5.18 18.94
N ASN A 98 -14.89 6.20 18.32
CA ASN A 98 -14.85 6.40 16.87
C ASN A 98 -13.77 5.54 16.18
N LEU A 99 -13.03 4.74 16.94
CA LEU A 99 -12.06 3.72 16.52
C LEU A 99 -10.80 4.26 15.83
N ALA A 100 -10.47 5.55 15.97
CA ALA A 100 -9.31 6.13 15.27
C ALA A 100 -8.48 7.08 16.15
N VAL A 101 -7.16 7.03 15.99
CA VAL A 101 -6.28 8.06 16.57
C VAL A 101 -6.45 9.39 15.82
N ILE A 102 -6.53 9.33 14.49
CA ILE A 102 -6.88 10.48 13.65
C ILE A 102 -8.11 10.14 12.80
N ASP A 103 -9.21 10.83 13.06
CA ASP A 103 -10.47 10.69 12.33
C ASP A 103 -10.62 11.83 11.31
N THR A 104 -10.63 11.47 10.03
CA THR A 104 -10.78 12.40 8.92
C THR A 104 -12.15 12.32 8.24
N ARG A 105 -13.08 11.49 8.73
CA ARG A 105 -14.41 11.30 8.13
C ARG A 105 -15.21 12.61 8.04
N GLY A 106 -15.18 13.39 9.12
CA GLY A 106 -15.92 14.66 9.22
C GLY A 106 -15.28 15.87 8.51
N ARG A 107 -14.21 15.68 7.72
CA ARG A 107 -13.44 16.81 7.13
C ARG A 107 -14.31 17.70 6.25
N GLN A 108 -14.19 19.02 6.43
CA GLN A 108 -14.90 20.03 5.64
C GLN A 108 -14.09 20.57 4.45
N GLY A 109 -13.01 19.91 4.07
CA GLY A 109 -12.18 20.29 2.93
C GLY A 109 -11.03 19.34 2.73
N ARG A 110 -10.05 19.74 1.90
CA ARG A 110 -8.83 18.97 1.69
C ARG A 110 -8.02 18.89 2.99
N VAL A 111 -7.72 17.68 3.43
CA VAL A 111 -6.85 17.43 4.60
C VAL A 111 -5.51 16.89 4.15
N GLN A 112 -4.44 17.36 4.79
CA GLN A 112 -3.10 16.81 4.64
C GLN A 112 -2.52 16.46 6.01
N ILE A 113 -1.91 15.30 6.13
CA ILE A 113 -1.20 14.84 7.32
C ILE A 113 0.20 14.45 6.88
N ILE A 114 1.22 15.17 7.34
CA ILE A 114 2.59 15.05 6.81
C ILE A 114 3.59 14.88 7.93
N GLY A 115 4.43 13.85 7.87
CA GLY A 115 5.64 13.78 8.71
C GLY A 115 5.39 13.56 10.20
N ILE A 116 4.30 12.85 10.56
CA ILE A 116 3.89 12.62 11.94
C ILE A 116 4.09 11.15 12.31
N THR A 117 4.59 10.90 13.51
CA THR A 117 4.54 9.57 14.12
C THR A 117 3.23 9.42 14.88
N ILE A 118 2.51 8.32 14.62
CA ILE A 118 1.24 8.00 15.24
C ILE A 118 1.44 6.71 16.03
N GLU A 119 1.35 6.81 17.35
CA GLU A 119 1.33 5.66 18.25
C GLU A 119 -0.12 5.16 18.37
N VAL A 120 -0.40 3.98 17.82
CA VAL A 120 -1.75 3.43 17.68
C VAL A 120 -2.03 2.42 18.81
N PRO A 121 -3.03 2.66 19.67
CA PRO A 121 -3.41 1.70 20.70
C PRO A 121 -4.06 0.44 20.08
N PRO A 122 -4.13 -0.67 20.83
CA PRO A 122 -4.79 -1.90 20.36
C PRO A 122 -6.24 -1.65 19.90
N GLY A 123 -6.67 -2.34 18.85
CA GLY A 123 -8.04 -2.29 18.33
C GLY A 123 -8.41 -1.01 17.58
N CYS A 124 -7.43 -0.16 17.26
CA CYS A 124 -7.65 1.16 16.66
C CYS A 124 -7.14 1.26 15.22
N TYR A 125 -7.72 2.19 14.47
CA TYR A 125 -7.14 2.70 13.24
C TYR A 125 -6.16 3.83 13.58
N GLY A 126 -4.99 3.85 12.94
CA GLY A 126 -4.09 5.00 13.04
C GLY A 126 -4.70 6.24 12.39
N ILE A 127 -5.17 6.10 11.14
CA ILE A 127 -5.93 7.12 10.42
C ILE A 127 -7.15 6.47 9.79
N LEU A 128 -8.33 7.03 10.06
CA LEU A 128 -9.60 6.57 9.48
C LEU A 128 -10.26 7.67 8.67
N SER A 129 -10.55 7.36 7.41
CA SER A 129 -11.34 8.17 6.49
C SER A 129 -12.50 7.34 5.98
N GLY A 130 -13.59 8.01 5.60
CA GLY A 130 -14.75 7.34 5.04
C GLY A 130 -15.90 8.28 4.76
N ASP A 131 -16.75 7.88 3.82
CA ASP A 131 -18.02 8.52 3.46
C ASP A 131 -17.93 10.04 3.15
N SER A 132 -16.75 10.54 2.78
CA SER A 132 -16.52 11.99 2.71
C SER A 132 -16.45 12.50 1.27
N GLY A 133 -15.81 11.77 0.37
CA GLY A 133 -15.62 12.21 -1.00
C GLY A 133 -14.47 13.22 -1.21
N ARG A 134 -13.98 13.82 -0.13
CA ARG A 134 -13.09 14.99 -0.16
C ARG A 134 -11.61 14.59 -0.19
N PRO A 135 -10.72 15.41 -0.75
CA PRO A 135 -9.32 15.03 -0.88
C PRO A 135 -8.63 14.79 0.47
N LEU A 136 -7.83 13.74 0.55
CA LEU A 136 -6.99 13.41 1.71
C LEU A 136 -5.59 13.03 1.23
N THR A 137 -4.57 13.62 1.87
CA THR A 137 -3.19 13.23 1.66
C THR A 137 -2.57 12.83 2.99
N VAL A 138 -2.04 11.61 3.08
CA VAL A 138 -1.23 11.14 4.20
C VAL A 138 0.16 10.83 3.66
N ARG A 139 1.16 11.61 4.09
CA ARG A 139 2.50 11.54 3.52
C ARG A 139 3.61 11.51 4.55
N ASP A 140 4.62 10.67 4.33
CA ASP A 140 5.84 10.62 5.15
C ASP A 140 5.55 10.39 6.64
N CYS A 141 4.40 9.80 6.98
CA CYS A 141 4.02 9.49 8.36
C CYS A 141 4.55 8.12 8.78
N ARG A 142 4.69 7.92 10.08
CA ARG A 142 5.05 6.62 10.67
C ARG A 142 3.94 6.16 11.61
N LEU A 143 3.33 5.02 11.34
CA LEU A 143 2.32 4.40 12.20
C LEU A 143 2.95 3.22 12.91
N ILE A 144 2.89 3.20 14.24
CA ILE A 144 3.45 2.13 15.07
C ILE A 144 2.45 1.75 16.15
N GLY A 145 2.43 0.48 16.56
CA GLY A 145 1.69 0.08 17.76
C GLY A 145 2.23 0.81 19.00
N ARG A 146 1.33 1.35 19.84
CA ARG A 146 1.69 2.08 21.07
C ARG A 146 2.60 1.26 21.98
N ASP A 147 2.38 -0.04 22.01
CA ASP A 147 3.27 -1.03 22.58
C ASP A 147 3.55 -2.16 21.57
N ARG A 148 4.42 -3.09 21.93
CA ARG A 148 4.84 -4.19 21.03
C ARG A 148 3.72 -5.20 20.72
N SER A 149 2.73 -5.30 21.60
CA SER A 149 1.60 -6.23 21.48
C SER A 149 0.35 -5.59 20.87
N ALA A 150 0.38 -4.28 20.61
CA ALA A 150 -0.76 -3.57 20.07
C ALA A 150 -1.05 -4.02 18.65
N LEU A 151 -2.14 -4.78 18.49
CA LEU A 151 -2.71 -5.11 17.20
C LEU A 151 -3.58 -3.93 16.73
N PHE A 152 -3.27 -3.35 15.57
CA PHE A 152 -3.98 -2.18 15.05
C PHE A 152 -4.22 -2.26 13.54
N SER A 153 -4.90 -1.26 12.97
CA SER A 153 -5.02 -1.06 11.53
C SER A 153 -4.37 0.27 11.16
N GLY A 154 -3.64 0.33 10.05
CA GLY A 154 -2.86 1.52 9.71
C GLY A 154 -3.72 2.68 9.21
N ILE A 155 -3.79 2.84 7.89
CA ILE A 155 -4.56 3.89 7.22
C ILE A 155 -5.74 3.24 6.50
N ALA A 156 -6.96 3.65 6.83
CA ALA A 156 -8.15 3.12 6.19
C ALA A 156 -8.95 4.23 5.48
N LEU A 157 -9.26 3.99 4.21
CA LEU A 157 -10.30 4.66 3.44
C LEU A 157 -11.47 3.69 3.39
N VAL A 158 -12.58 3.96 4.08
CA VAL A 158 -13.73 3.05 4.22
C VAL A 158 -14.93 3.66 3.52
N ASN A 159 -15.56 2.95 2.59
CA ASN A 159 -16.67 3.49 1.77
C ASN A 159 -16.35 4.89 1.19
N GLU A 160 -15.15 5.11 0.66
CA GLU A 160 -14.78 6.38 0.04
C GLU A 160 -15.22 6.45 -1.43
N PHE A 161 -15.35 7.68 -1.92
CA PHE A 161 -15.64 8.00 -3.32
C PHE A 161 -14.93 9.30 -3.69
N GLY A 162 -14.97 9.73 -4.95
CA GLY A 162 -14.36 11.00 -5.37
C GLY A 162 -12.85 11.02 -5.19
N GLY A 163 -12.34 11.89 -4.32
CA GLY A 163 -10.90 12.08 -4.05
C GLY A 163 -10.36 13.42 -4.60
N PRO A 164 -9.04 13.55 -4.83
CA PRO A 164 -8.05 12.48 -4.80
C PRO A 164 -7.61 12.06 -3.39
N PHE A 165 -7.34 10.77 -3.22
CA PHE A 165 -6.70 10.19 -2.06
C PHE A 165 -5.25 9.83 -2.37
N LEU A 166 -4.32 10.30 -1.53
CA LEU A 166 -2.90 10.03 -1.71
C LEU A 166 -2.29 9.52 -0.40
N ILE A 167 -1.92 8.24 -0.39
CA ILE A 167 -1.22 7.59 0.72
C ILE A 167 0.21 7.31 0.27
N GLN A 168 1.14 8.18 0.67
CA GLN A 168 2.48 8.19 0.07
C GLN A 168 3.64 8.21 1.08
N GLY A 169 4.66 7.38 0.86
CA GLY A 169 5.91 7.48 1.62
C GLY A 169 5.78 7.13 3.10
N ASN A 170 4.65 6.55 3.52
CA ASN A 170 4.40 6.24 4.92
C ASN A 170 5.10 4.95 5.32
N GLN A 171 5.38 4.82 6.60
CA GLN A 171 5.89 3.60 7.21
C GLN A 171 4.85 3.04 8.19
N VAL A 172 4.51 1.76 8.06
CA VAL A 172 3.66 1.04 9.02
C VAL A 172 4.46 -0.14 9.55
N THR A 173 4.61 -0.22 10.88
CA THR A 173 5.39 -1.26 11.56
C THR A 173 4.66 -1.78 12.80
N ASN A 174 5.04 -2.99 13.23
CA ASN A 174 4.43 -3.79 14.30
C ASN A 174 3.18 -4.57 13.80
N GLN A 175 2.53 -5.27 14.74
CA GLN A 175 1.47 -6.23 14.46
C GLN A 175 0.15 -5.57 14.04
N LEU A 176 -0.48 -6.08 12.98
CA LEU A 176 -1.76 -5.58 12.48
C LEU A 176 -2.89 -6.59 12.64
N VAL A 177 -4.09 -6.10 12.97
CA VAL A 177 -5.31 -6.94 13.02
C VAL A 177 -5.81 -7.26 11.61
N SER A 178 -5.82 -6.26 10.72
CA SER A 178 -6.45 -6.33 9.40
C SER A 178 -5.47 -5.93 8.30
N ALA A 179 -5.35 -4.63 8.02
CA ALA A 179 -4.52 -4.11 6.95
C ALA A 179 -3.65 -2.94 7.39
N ALA A 180 -2.47 -2.81 6.78
CA ALA A 180 -1.65 -1.61 6.94
C ALA A 180 -2.28 -0.44 6.19
N ILE A 181 -2.81 -0.73 5.00
CA ILE A 181 -3.56 0.22 4.19
C ILE A 181 -4.81 -0.47 3.65
N LEU A 182 -5.98 0.11 3.91
CA LEU A 182 -7.25 -0.30 3.31
C LEU A 182 -7.74 0.80 2.37
N VAL A 183 -8.07 0.42 1.14
CA VAL A 183 -8.76 1.26 0.16
C VAL A 183 -10.08 0.60 -0.19
N ASP A 184 -11.15 1.10 0.39
CA ASP A 184 -12.51 0.57 0.25
C ASP A 184 -13.42 1.64 -0.37
N GLY A 185 -14.07 1.27 -1.48
CA GLY A 185 -14.92 2.14 -2.30
C GLY A 185 -16.38 2.14 -1.86
N ARG A 186 -17.17 3.07 -2.41
CA ARG A 186 -18.60 3.20 -2.08
C ARG A 186 -19.52 2.90 -3.26
N GLY A 187 -20.12 1.72 -3.24
CA GLY A 187 -21.20 1.35 -4.16
C GLY A 187 -20.84 1.66 -5.62
N ALA A 188 -21.64 2.45 -6.31
CA ALA A 188 -21.42 2.81 -7.72
C ALA A 188 -20.60 4.10 -7.94
N GLN A 189 -20.09 4.76 -6.89
CA GLN A 189 -19.45 6.07 -7.01
C GLN A 189 -17.94 5.93 -7.28
N PRO A 190 -17.40 6.49 -8.39
CA PRO A 190 -15.99 6.35 -8.72
C PRO A 190 -15.05 6.91 -7.66
N LEU A 191 -13.92 6.24 -7.45
CA LEU A 191 -12.85 6.61 -6.51
C LEU A 191 -11.53 6.92 -7.24
N GLN A 192 -10.80 7.94 -6.78
CA GLN A 192 -9.43 8.22 -7.22
C GLN A 192 -8.45 8.08 -6.05
N ALA A 193 -7.66 7.00 -6.05
CA ALA A 193 -6.72 6.70 -4.96
C ALA A 193 -5.34 6.27 -5.49
N ILE A 194 -4.28 6.80 -4.87
CA ILE A 194 -2.90 6.40 -5.13
C ILE A 194 -2.24 5.98 -3.82
N VAL A 195 -1.75 4.75 -3.77
CA VAL A 195 -0.96 4.20 -2.68
C VAL A 195 0.46 4.00 -3.18
N ARG A 196 1.38 4.89 -2.77
CA ARG A 196 2.72 4.95 -3.39
C ARG A 196 3.89 5.08 -2.43
N GLY A 197 4.97 4.32 -2.66
CA GLY A 197 6.22 4.57 -1.95
C GLY A 197 6.18 4.22 -0.46
N ASN A 198 5.16 3.51 0.01
CA ASN A 198 5.01 3.15 1.41
C ASN A 198 5.90 1.96 1.75
N ARG A 199 6.30 1.87 3.03
CA ARG A 199 7.06 0.75 3.59
C ARG A 199 6.24 0.08 4.67
N ILE A 200 5.88 -1.19 4.46
CA ILE A 200 5.09 -1.96 5.42
C ILE A 200 5.94 -3.15 5.85
N GLY A 201 6.21 -3.24 7.15
CA GLY A 201 7.06 -4.29 7.74
C GLY A 201 6.27 -5.35 8.50
N SER A 202 7.00 -6.41 8.87
CA SER A 202 6.57 -7.70 9.44
C SER A 202 5.38 -7.70 10.41
N ASP A 203 4.66 -8.83 10.40
CA ASP A 203 3.48 -9.18 11.20
C ASP A 203 2.14 -8.59 10.75
N VAL A 204 1.88 -8.60 9.45
CA VAL A 204 0.63 -8.11 8.85
C VAL A 204 -0.22 -9.26 8.31
N THR A 205 -1.53 -9.26 8.58
CA THR A 205 -2.49 -10.17 7.92
C THR A 205 -2.59 -9.85 6.44
N ALA A 206 -2.78 -8.57 6.11
CA ALA A 206 -2.63 -8.05 4.75
C ALA A 206 -1.83 -6.73 4.78
N ALA A 207 -0.90 -6.52 3.85
CA ALA A 207 -0.22 -5.23 3.78
C ALA A 207 -1.15 -4.17 3.18
N ILE A 208 -1.75 -4.46 2.02
CA ILE A 208 -2.70 -3.58 1.34
C ILE A 208 -3.96 -4.38 0.97
N ILE A 209 -5.13 -3.86 1.34
CA ILE A 209 -6.44 -4.39 0.88
C ILE A 209 -7.12 -3.35 0.01
N VAL A 210 -7.70 -3.81 -1.09
CA VAL A 210 -8.60 -3.04 -1.95
C VAL A 210 -9.95 -3.74 -2.02
N SER A 211 -11.04 -3.01 -1.75
CA SER A 211 -12.40 -3.56 -1.76
C SER A 211 -13.38 -2.61 -2.45
N ASP A 212 -14.43 -3.19 -3.03
CA ASP A 212 -15.63 -2.48 -3.49
C ASP A 212 -15.35 -1.29 -4.42
N ILE A 213 -14.37 -1.45 -5.32
CA ILE A 213 -13.99 -0.40 -6.26
C ILE A 213 -14.87 -0.45 -7.52
N PRO A 214 -15.79 0.50 -7.73
CA PRO A 214 -16.66 0.49 -8.91
C PRO A 214 -15.89 0.81 -10.19
N SER A 215 -16.47 0.39 -11.31
CA SER A 215 -16.01 0.77 -12.65
C SER A 215 -15.90 2.30 -12.81
N GLY A 216 -14.90 2.77 -13.54
CA GLY A 216 -14.61 4.20 -13.72
C GLY A 216 -13.75 4.82 -12.61
N SER A 217 -13.42 4.05 -11.57
CA SER A 217 -12.41 4.41 -10.58
C SER A 217 -10.99 4.38 -11.16
N SER A 218 -10.08 5.10 -10.50
CA SER A 218 -8.64 5.09 -10.77
C SER A 218 -7.91 4.80 -9.47
N VAL A 219 -7.58 3.54 -9.25
CA VAL A 219 -6.83 3.08 -8.07
C VAL A 219 -5.49 2.51 -8.52
N VAL A 220 -4.41 3.13 -8.04
CA VAL A 220 -3.03 2.73 -8.37
C VAL A 220 -2.26 2.43 -7.09
N ILE A 221 -1.69 1.22 -7.03
CA ILE A 221 -0.77 0.78 -5.98
C ILE A 221 0.61 0.64 -6.60
N GLU A 222 1.53 1.55 -6.26
CA GLU A 222 2.85 1.54 -6.91
C GLU A 222 4.05 1.83 -6.02
N ARG A 223 5.19 1.21 -6.32
CA ARG A 223 6.46 1.50 -5.63
C ARG A 223 6.43 1.33 -4.13
N ASN A 224 5.57 0.45 -3.62
CA ASN A 224 5.56 0.10 -2.20
C ASN A 224 6.56 -1.03 -1.94
N ILE A 225 7.14 -1.04 -0.74
CA ILE A 225 7.97 -2.12 -0.23
C ILE A 225 7.20 -2.80 0.89
N LEU A 226 6.84 -4.05 0.67
CA LEU A 226 6.02 -4.87 1.56
C LEU A 226 6.86 -6.07 1.99
N ASP A 227 7.00 -6.29 3.29
CA ASP A 227 7.73 -7.43 3.85
C ASP A 227 6.89 -8.14 4.90
N GLY A 228 6.52 -9.40 4.62
CA GLY A 228 5.65 -10.22 5.45
C GLY A 228 6.32 -10.79 6.70
N GLY A 229 7.65 -10.86 6.73
CA GLY A 229 8.41 -11.44 7.84
C GLY A 229 8.03 -12.89 8.18
N ASP A 230 8.03 -13.23 9.47
CA ASP A 230 7.94 -14.62 9.96
C ASP A 230 6.53 -15.23 9.94
N LEU A 231 5.47 -14.44 9.75
CA LEU A 231 4.08 -14.93 9.60
C LEU A 231 3.74 -15.41 8.17
N GLY A 232 4.73 -15.47 7.28
CA GLY A 232 4.65 -15.64 5.82
C GLY A 232 4.02 -16.93 5.26
N ARG A 233 3.09 -17.58 5.95
CA ARG A 233 2.29 -18.70 5.39
C ARG A 233 0.79 -18.41 5.27
N GLY A 234 0.25 -17.42 6.01
CA GLY A 234 -1.16 -17.00 5.89
C GLY A 234 -1.38 -15.54 5.48
N ALA A 235 -0.33 -14.72 5.50
CA ALA A 235 -0.39 -13.31 5.19
C ALA A 235 -0.43 -13.02 3.68
N VAL A 236 -1.06 -11.91 3.31
CA VAL A 236 -1.18 -11.42 1.93
C VAL A 236 -0.44 -10.08 1.76
N GLY A 237 0.41 -9.96 0.73
CA GLY A 237 1.03 -8.67 0.42
C GLY A 237 -0.01 -7.65 -0.06
N ILE A 238 -0.65 -7.93 -1.18
CA ILE A 238 -1.73 -7.10 -1.74
C ILE A 238 -2.94 -7.98 -2.03
N LEU A 239 -4.08 -7.64 -1.43
CA LEU A 239 -5.37 -8.30 -1.65
C LEU A 239 -6.29 -7.37 -2.44
N LEU A 240 -6.75 -7.82 -3.60
CA LEU A 240 -7.85 -7.21 -4.34
C LEU A 240 -9.09 -8.08 -4.14
N ASN A 241 -10.05 -7.59 -3.36
CA ASN A 241 -11.30 -8.31 -3.05
C ASN A 241 -12.26 -8.32 -4.25
N PRO A 242 -13.23 -9.27 -4.26
CA PRO A 242 -14.26 -9.36 -5.27
C PRO A 242 -14.96 -8.03 -5.54
N GLY A 243 -15.20 -7.73 -6.81
CA GLY A 243 -15.89 -6.51 -7.22
C GLY A 243 -14.99 -5.28 -7.34
N SER A 244 -13.67 -5.41 -7.13
CA SER A 244 -12.72 -4.31 -7.33
C SER A 244 -12.27 -4.20 -8.79
N ASN A 245 -12.76 -3.19 -9.50
CA ASN A 245 -12.59 -3.08 -10.95
C ASN A 245 -11.39 -2.21 -11.34
N GLY A 246 -10.58 -2.67 -12.30
CA GLY A 246 -9.60 -1.84 -13.00
C GLY A 246 -8.40 -1.37 -12.16
N ILE A 247 -8.03 -2.15 -11.13
CA ILE A 247 -6.93 -1.77 -10.23
C ILE A 247 -5.58 -1.94 -10.92
N THR A 248 -4.70 -0.94 -10.84
CA THR A 248 -3.33 -1.07 -11.32
C THR A 248 -2.38 -1.29 -10.15
N VAL A 249 -1.75 -2.46 -10.10
CA VAL A 249 -0.71 -2.82 -9.13
C VAL A 249 0.61 -2.90 -9.87
N GLN A 250 1.51 -1.94 -9.65
CA GLN A 250 2.73 -1.88 -10.44
C GLN A 250 3.98 -1.49 -9.67
N ARG A 251 5.14 -2.04 -10.07
CA ARG A 251 6.43 -1.61 -9.50
C ARG A 251 6.50 -1.73 -7.98
N ASN A 252 5.80 -2.68 -7.36
CA ASN A 252 5.93 -2.94 -5.93
C ASN A 252 7.01 -4.00 -5.69
N THR A 253 7.66 -3.95 -4.54
CA THR A 253 8.56 -4.98 -4.03
C THR A 253 7.86 -5.71 -2.89
N ILE A 254 7.61 -7.01 -3.04
CA ILE A 254 6.76 -7.81 -2.14
C ILE A 254 7.54 -9.07 -1.73
N LEU A 255 7.84 -9.17 -0.44
CA LEU A 255 8.78 -10.15 0.10
C LEU A 255 8.12 -10.96 1.23
N ASN A 256 8.43 -12.26 1.30
CA ASN A 256 8.16 -13.11 2.48
C ASN A 256 6.67 -13.24 2.90
N PHE A 257 5.73 -13.22 1.94
CA PHE A 257 4.31 -13.47 2.22
C PHE A 257 3.88 -14.90 1.90
N GLY A 258 2.78 -15.35 2.50
CA GLY A 258 2.11 -16.58 2.07
C GLY A 258 1.60 -16.43 0.65
N MET A 259 0.97 -15.28 0.37
CA MET A 259 0.58 -14.85 -0.98
C MET A 259 1.10 -13.44 -1.24
N GLY A 260 1.87 -13.24 -2.30
CA GLY A 260 2.39 -11.92 -2.66
C GLY A 260 1.27 -10.98 -3.10
N ILE A 261 0.53 -11.37 -4.14
CA ILE A 261 -0.67 -10.65 -4.62
C ILE A 261 -1.81 -11.66 -4.78
N LEU A 262 -2.94 -11.39 -4.14
CA LEU A 262 -4.19 -12.12 -4.35
C LEU A 262 -5.17 -11.24 -5.11
N VAL A 263 -5.57 -11.69 -6.30
CA VAL A 263 -6.60 -11.08 -7.14
C VAL A 263 -7.84 -11.96 -7.04
N ASP A 264 -8.76 -11.57 -6.15
CA ASP A 264 -10.05 -12.23 -5.97
C ASP A 264 -11.12 -11.42 -6.72
N GLY A 265 -11.65 -11.96 -7.83
CA GLY A 265 -12.79 -11.37 -8.55
C GLY A 265 -12.65 -9.88 -8.94
N SER A 266 -11.48 -9.46 -9.44
CA SER A 266 -11.15 -8.05 -9.71
C SER A 266 -10.91 -7.73 -11.21
N PRO A 267 -11.98 -7.58 -12.02
CA PRO A 267 -11.87 -7.56 -13.48
C PRO A 267 -11.17 -6.31 -14.03
N GLY A 268 -10.47 -6.47 -15.16
CA GLY A 268 -9.75 -5.38 -15.82
C GLY A 268 -8.52 -4.87 -15.07
N SER A 269 -8.16 -5.48 -13.94
CA SER A 269 -6.97 -5.13 -13.17
C SER A 269 -5.68 -5.45 -13.94
N ARG A 270 -4.59 -4.79 -13.55
CA ARG A 270 -3.28 -4.90 -14.21
C ARG A 270 -2.20 -5.03 -13.16
N ILE A 271 -1.46 -6.14 -13.19
CA ILE A 271 -0.35 -6.46 -12.30
C ILE A 271 0.95 -6.38 -13.10
N LEU A 272 1.67 -5.27 -12.98
CA LEU A 272 2.73 -4.89 -13.90
C LEU A 272 4.07 -4.62 -13.22
N ALA A 273 5.14 -5.25 -13.70
CA ALA A 273 6.50 -4.93 -13.26
C ALA A 273 6.67 -4.91 -11.74
N ASN A 274 6.06 -5.83 -11.00
CA ASN A 274 6.31 -6.02 -9.58
C ASN A 274 7.49 -6.96 -9.38
N HIS A 275 8.20 -6.81 -8.26
CA HIS A 275 9.22 -7.74 -7.80
C HIS A 275 8.67 -8.52 -6.61
N LEU A 276 8.36 -9.80 -6.83
CA LEU A 276 7.86 -10.73 -5.84
C LEU A 276 8.95 -11.75 -5.56
N GLN A 277 9.37 -11.84 -4.30
CA GLN A 277 10.48 -12.71 -3.93
C GLN A 277 10.20 -13.44 -2.61
N ASP A 278 10.53 -14.73 -2.56
CA ASP A 278 10.41 -15.56 -1.37
C ASP A 278 8.98 -15.61 -0.78
N ASN A 279 7.97 -15.50 -1.66
CA ASN A 279 6.56 -15.70 -1.29
C ASN A 279 6.16 -17.17 -1.50
N GLY A 280 5.21 -17.67 -0.68
CA GLY A 280 4.64 -19.01 -0.86
C GLY A 280 3.96 -19.16 -2.22
N VAL A 281 3.10 -18.21 -2.56
CA VAL A 281 2.62 -18.00 -3.93
C VAL A 281 2.95 -16.57 -4.34
N GLY A 282 3.58 -16.38 -5.50
CA GLY A 282 3.84 -15.05 -6.04
C GLY A 282 2.53 -14.30 -6.29
N ILE A 283 1.75 -14.80 -7.24
CA ILE A 283 0.46 -14.20 -7.62
C ILE A 283 -0.62 -15.28 -7.62
N VAL A 284 -1.72 -15.02 -6.94
CA VAL A 284 -2.94 -15.83 -6.95
C VAL A 284 -4.00 -15.06 -7.70
N VAL A 285 -4.65 -15.72 -8.64
CA VAL A 285 -5.83 -15.23 -9.34
C VAL A 285 -6.95 -16.22 -9.06
N ASP A 286 -7.86 -15.84 -8.17
CA ASP A 286 -9.06 -16.62 -7.87
C ASP A 286 -10.26 -15.84 -8.38
N THR A 287 -10.98 -16.40 -9.35
CA THR A 287 -12.09 -15.70 -9.99
C THR A 287 -13.34 -16.55 -9.94
N THR A 288 -14.12 -16.32 -8.88
CA THR A 288 -15.37 -17.06 -8.60
C THR A 288 -16.54 -16.63 -9.50
N THR A 289 -16.53 -15.39 -10.00
CA THR A 289 -17.48 -14.83 -10.99
C THR A 289 -16.80 -14.76 -12.34
N SER A 290 -17.47 -14.79 -13.50
CA SER A 290 -16.84 -14.62 -14.83
C SER A 290 -16.73 -13.14 -15.27
N SER A 291 -15.68 -12.76 -16.01
CA SER A 291 -15.53 -11.42 -16.59
C SER A 291 -15.06 -11.51 -18.04
N GLY A 292 -15.67 -10.68 -18.90
CA GLY A 292 -15.20 -10.49 -20.26
C GLY A 292 -13.90 -9.68 -20.37
N ALA A 293 -13.40 -9.10 -19.28
CA ALA A 293 -12.16 -8.32 -19.27
C ALA A 293 -10.96 -9.20 -18.93
N THR A 294 -9.94 -9.16 -19.78
CA THR A 294 -8.68 -9.90 -19.59
C THR A 294 -7.87 -9.29 -18.44
N LEU A 295 -7.57 -10.10 -17.43
CA LEU A 295 -6.60 -9.75 -16.39
C LEU A 295 -5.20 -9.79 -16.99
N VAL A 296 -4.37 -8.78 -16.68
CA VAL A 296 -3.00 -8.69 -17.18
C VAL A 296 -2.01 -8.83 -16.04
N VAL A 297 -1.09 -9.78 -16.14
CA VAL A 297 0.01 -10.04 -15.21
C VAL A 297 1.31 -10.04 -16.01
N ASN A 298 1.91 -8.88 -16.25
CA ASN A 298 3.05 -8.77 -17.18
C ASN A 298 4.28 -8.13 -16.54
N ASP A 299 5.45 -8.45 -17.12
CA ASP A 299 6.72 -7.80 -16.81
C ASP A 299 7.20 -7.94 -15.36
N ASN A 300 6.61 -8.84 -14.57
CA ASN A 300 6.96 -9.06 -13.17
C ASN A 300 8.24 -9.91 -13.04
N ASN A 301 8.95 -9.72 -11.93
CA ASN A 301 9.97 -10.65 -11.44
C ASN A 301 9.33 -11.47 -10.32
N ILE A 302 9.16 -12.77 -10.55
CA ILE A 302 8.62 -13.71 -9.57
C ILE A 302 9.73 -14.71 -9.28
N THR A 303 10.37 -14.55 -8.12
CA THR A 303 11.68 -15.14 -7.85
C THR A 303 11.79 -15.67 -6.43
N CYS A 304 12.93 -16.29 -6.13
CA CYS A 304 13.35 -16.62 -4.79
C CYS A 304 14.84 -16.36 -4.62
N THR A 305 15.27 -16.11 -3.38
CA THR A 305 16.68 -16.07 -3.00
C THR A 305 17.34 -17.43 -3.27
N SER A 306 16.65 -18.52 -2.95
CA SER A 306 17.04 -19.89 -3.33
C SER A 306 15.87 -20.59 -4.00
N LEU A 307 15.93 -20.65 -5.34
CA LEU A 307 14.89 -21.25 -6.15
C LEU A 307 14.65 -22.73 -5.81
N GLY A 308 15.73 -23.49 -5.56
CA GLY A 308 15.62 -24.88 -5.12
C GLY A 308 14.93 -25.03 -3.77
N ALA A 309 15.25 -24.17 -2.79
CA ALA A 309 14.62 -24.22 -1.47
C ALA A 309 13.14 -23.85 -1.53
N CYS A 310 12.78 -22.80 -2.28
CA CYS A 310 11.39 -22.42 -2.52
C CYS A 310 10.59 -23.56 -3.15
N ARG A 311 11.12 -24.22 -4.18
CA ARG A 311 10.44 -25.34 -4.83
C ARG A 311 10.23 -26.52 -3.88
N VAL A 312 11.23 -26.87 -3.07
CA VAL A 312 11.09 -27.92 -2.03
C VAL A 312 10.03 -27.54 -0.98
N ALA A 313 9.88 -26.25 -0.68
CA ALA A 313 8.85 -25.73 0.21
C ALA A 313 7.45 -25.65 -0.43
N GLY A 314 7.31 -26.01 -1.72
CA GLY A 314 6.05 -25.97 -2.46
C GLY A 314 5.67 -24.60 -3.00
N ALA A 315 6.63 -23.68 -3.14
CA ALA A 315 6.36 -22.33 -3.63
C ALA A 315 5.92 -22.33 -5.11
N VAL A 316 4.95 -21.47 -5.43
CA VAL A 316 4.35 -21.33 -6.77
C VAL A 316 4.53 -19.91 -7.27
N GLY A 317 4.84 -19.73 -8.56
CA GLY A 317 4.99 -18.41 -9.15
C GLY A 317 3.63 -17.74 -9.39
N LEU A 318 2.74 -18.49 -10.04
CA LEU A 318 1.37 -18.07 -10.36
C LEU A 318 0.41 -19.23 -10.08
N TYR A 319 -0.64 -18.96 -9.32
CA TYR A 319 -1.76 -19.87 -9.15
C TYR A 319 -3.03 -19.25 -9.74
N PHE A 320 -3.77 -20.02 -10.52
CA PHE A 320 -5.01 -19.59 -11.16
C PHE A 320 -6.16 -20.55 -10.85
N ALA A 321 -7.24 -20.03 -10.27
CA ALA A 321 -8.48 -20.77 -10.07
C ALA A 321 -9.63 -20.03 -10.76
N GLY A 322 -10.37 -20.73 -11.63
CA GLY A 322 -11.56 -20.15 -12.27
C GLY A 322 -11.86 -20.69 -13.68
N ARG A 323 -13.12 -21.08 -13.91
CA ARG A 323 -13.54 -21.84 -15.11
C ARG A 323 -13.76 -21.04 -16.40
N SER A 324 -13.50 -19.73 -16.43
CA SER A 324 -13.98 -18.89 -17.55
C SER A 324 -13.15 -17.65 -17.93
N TYR A 325 -11.96 -17.44 -17.35
CA TYR A 325 -11.14 -16.25 -17.66
C TYR A 325 -9.98 -16.54 -18.57
N THR A 326 -9.69 -15.58 -19.44
CA THR A 326 -8.38 -15.49 -20.09
C THR A 326 -7.45 -14.61 -19.27
N LEU A 327 -6.27 -15.15 -18.91
CA LEU A 327 -5.21 -14.46 -18.21
C LEU A 327 -4.03 -14.21 -19.17
N ASP A 328 -3.66 -12.94 -19.34
CA ASP A 328 -2.44 -12.56 -20.06
C ASP A 328 -1.29 -12.45 -19.04
N ALA A 329 -0.44 -13.48 -18.98
CA ALA A 329 0.69 -13.61 -18.06
C ALA A 329 2.06 -13.54 -18.76
N ARG A 330 2.17 -12.73 -19.81
CA ARG A 330 3.37 -12.64 -20.66
C ARG A 330 4.48 -11.81 -20.06
N ASN A 331 5.69 -12.00 -20.56
CA ASN A 331 6.88 -11.23 -20.22
C ASN A 331 7.27 -11.28 -18.73
N ASN A 332 6.83 -12.29 -17.97
CA ASN A 332 7.32 -12.46 -16.60
C ASN A 332 8.68 -13.17 -16.59
N TYR A 333 9.49 -12.86 -15.57
CA TYR A 333 10.68 -13.62 -15.20
C TYR A 333 10.35 -14.51 -13.99
N TRP A 334 10.61 -15.80 -14.10
CA TRP A 334 10.14 -16.83 -13.15
C TRP A 334 11.23 -17.33 -12.21
N GLY A 335 12.29 -16.53 -12.01
CA GLY A 335 13.48 -16.93 -11.24
C GLY A 335 14.50 -17.76 -12.04
N ALA A 336 14.17 -18.15 -13.27
CA ALA A 336 15.06 -18.87 -14.17
C ALA A 336 14.94 -18.35 -15.60
N SER A 337 16.05 -18.38 -16.35
CA SER A 337 16.10 -17.96 -17.75
C SER A 337 15.30 -18.86 -18.70
N THR A 338 15.03 -20.09 -18.27
CA THR A 338 14.27 -21.10 -19.01
C THR A 338 12.75 -20.96 -18.83
N GLY A 339 12.27 -20.03 -18.01
CA GLY A 339 10.84 -19.86 -17.71
C GLY A 339 10.36 -20.72 -16.54
N PRO A 340 9.02 -20.79 -16.35
CA PRO A 340 8.42 -21.52 -15.24
C PRO A 340 8.61 -23.02 -15.40
N ASP A 341 8.71 -23.73 -14.28
CA ASP A 341 8.80 -25.18 -14.26
C ASP A 341 7.46 -25.85 -14.62
N SER A 342 7.56 -27.04 -15.22
CA SER A 342 6.45 -27.90 -15.59
C SER A 342 6.31 -29.15 -14.71
N ALA A 343 7.31 -29.48 -13.91
CA ALA A 343 7.44 -30.79 -13.31
C ALA A 343 6.88 -30.89 -11.89
N GLU A 344 5.93 -31.80 -11.74
CA GLU A 344 5.50 -32.40 -10.48
C GLU A 344 6.59 -33.34 -9.94
N ASN A 345 6.95 -33.28 -8.65
CA ASN A 345 7.19 -34.51 -7.89
C ASN A 345 7.11 -34.35 -6.36
N PRO A 346 6.14 -35.00 -5.66
CA PRO A 346 4.91 -35.60 -6.17
C PRO A 346 3.76 -34.58 -6.19
N ALA A 347 2.87 -34.67 -7.18
CA ALA A 347 1.70 -33.80 -7.25
C ALA A 347 0.51 -34.30 -6.44
N PRO A 348 -0.25 -33.39 -5.79
CA PRO A 348 -1.67 -33.60 -5.61
C PRO A 348 -2.33 -33.47 -6.99
N GLY A 349 -2.92 -34.55 -7.48
CA GLY A 349 -3.51 -34.58 -8.81
C GLY A 349 -4.72 -33.65 -8.96
N ASN A 350 -4.58 -32.60 -9.78
CA ASN A 350 -5.63 -31.98 -10.60
C ASN A 350 -5.09 -30.74 -11.37
N SER A 351 -4.75 -30.98 -12.64
CA SER A 351 -4.42 -30.06 -13.74
C SER A 351 -3.29 -29.03 -13.54
N THR A 352 -2.06 -29.50 -13.65
CA THR A 352 -0.89 -28.63 -13.87
C THR A 352 -1.02 -27.94 -15.23
N CYS A 353 -0.65 -26.66 -15.28
CA CYS A 353 -0.66 -25.83 -16.48
C CYS A 353 0.76 -25.51 -16.96
N PRO A 354 1.62 -26.50 -17.25
CA PRO A 354 2.72 -26.20 -18.14
C PRO A 354 2.07 -25.97 -19.52
N GLU A 355 2.49 -25.03 -20.34
CA GLU A 355 3.65 -25.32 -21.15
C GLU A 355 4.01 -24.13 -22.04
N ALA A 356 5.29 -24.09 -22.40
CA ALA A 356 5.74 -23.45 -23.61
C ALA A 356 5.38 -24.33 -24.81
N THR A 357 4.31 -24.00 -25.54
CA THR A 357 4.08 -24.57 -26.89
C THR A 357 3.61 -23.50 -27.87
N GLY A 358 4.52 -23.07 -28.76
CA GLY A 358 4.23 -22.15 -29.86
C GLY A 358 5.50 -21.66 -30.56
N SER A 359 5.42 -21.30 -31.84
CA SER A 359 6.56 -20.82 -32.65
C SER A 359 7.22 -19.52 -32.14
N ASN A 360 6.52 -18.78 -31.27
CA ASN A 360 7.03 -17.61 -30.55
C ASN A 360 7.52 -17.94 -29.12
N CYS A 361 7.38 -19.20 -28.69
CA CYS A 361 7.97 -19.79 -27.50
C CYS A 361 9.15 -20.66 -27.96
N THR A 362 10.28 -20.08 -28.32
CA THR A 362 11.51 -20.84 -28.57
C THR A 362 12.15 -21.25 -27.23
N GLY A 363 11.54 -22.25 -26.59
CA GLY A 363 12.02 -22.94 -25.39
C GLY A 363 11.57 -24.41 -25.44
N PRO A 364 12.19 -25.32 -24.67
CA PRO A 364 11.79 -26.73 -24.68
C PRO A 364 10.29 -26.85 -24.37
N ALA A 365 9.64 -27.84 -25.01
CA ALA A 365 8.24 -28.17 -24.76
C ALA A 365 8.05 -28.45 -23.25
N GLY A 366 7.51 -27.48 -22.51
CA GLY A 366 7.52 -27.52 -21.04
C GLY A 366 8.94 -27.57 -20.44
N GLY A 367 9.06 -27.50 -19.12
CA GLY A 367 10.31 -27.87 -18.43
C GLY A 367 11.30 -26.75 -18.16
N GLY A 368 10.84 -25.52 -17.90
CA GLY A 368 11.70 -24.52 -17.27
C GLY A 368 12.15 -24.97 -15.87
N THR A 369 13.06 -24.22 -15.26
CA THR A 369 13.55 -24.48 -13.90
C THR A 369 13.07 -23.46 -12.88
N GLY A 370 12.24 -22.51 -13.33
CA GLY A 370 11.66 -21.41 -12.54
C GLY A 370 10.58 -21.87 -11.55
N LEU A 371 9.94 -20.91 -10.90
CA LEU A 371 8.75 -21.18 -10.10
C LEU A 371 7.60 -21.65 -11.01
N PRO A 372 6.81 -22.65 -10.59
CA PRO A 372 5.77 -23.26 -11.43
C PRO A 372 4.54 -22.35 -11.59
N VAL A 373 3.72 -22.69 -12.58
CA VAL A 373 2.37 -22.13 -12.79
C VAL A 373 1.34 -23.24 -12.57
N ASN A 374 0.39 -23.01 -11.67
CA ASN A 374 -0.62 -23.99 -11.29
C ASN A 374 -2.03 -23.50 -11.65
N ALA A 375 -2.92 -24.42 -12.02
CA ALA A 375 -4.33 -24.13 -12.25
C ALA A 375 -5.26 -25.17 -11.58
N ASP A 376 -6.56 -24.87 -11.43
CA ASP A 376 -7.56 -25.82 -10.94
C ASP A 376 -8.09 -26.75 -12.05
N GLY A 377 -8.47 -27.97 -11.64
CA GLY A 377 -8.75 -29.22 -12.38
C GLY A 377 -9.49 -29.24 -13.73
N ALA A 378 -9.87 -28.11 -14.31
CA ALA A 378 -10.66 -27.99 -15.53
C ALA A 378 -10.13 -26.93 -16.54
N VAL A 379 -9.02 -26.26 -16.24
CA VAL A 379 -8.46 -25.16 -17.05
C VAL A 379 -7.45 -25.69 -18.05
N ASP A 380 -7.61 -25.35 -19.33
CA ASP A 380 -6.68 -25.69 -20.40
C ASP A 380 -5.78 -24.48 -20.74
N CYS A 381 -4.51 -24.58 -20.37
CA CYS A 381 -3.51 -23.55 -20.68
C CYS A 381 -2.94 -23.64 -22.10
N SER A 382 -3.41 -24.58 -22.92
CA SER A 382 -2.90 -24.84 -24.28
C SER A 382 -3.76 -24.25 -25.41
N THR A 383 -5.01 -23.86 -25.15
CA THR A 383 -5.93 -23.39 -26.20
C THR A 383 -6.27 -21.90 -26.08
N SER A 384 -6.35 -21.21 -27.22
CA SER A 384 -6.95 -19.89 -27.31
C SER A 384 -8.47 -20.02 -27.23
N GLY A 385 -8.98 -20.24 -26.02
CA GLY A 385 -10.40 -20.33 -25.70
C GLY A 385 -10.74 -19.59 -24.40
N PRO A 386 -12.03 -19.48 -24.04
CA PRO A 386 -12.45 -19.01 -22.73
C PRO A 386 -11.85 -19.90 -21.64
N GLY A 387 -11.20 -19.32 -20.61
CA GLY A 387 -10.55 -20.11 -19.55
C GLY A 387 -9.10 -20.51 -19.84
N SER A 388 -8.27 -19.63 -20.43
CA SER A 388 -6.88 -19.92 -20.82
C SER A 388 -5.86 -19.00 -20.15
N VAL A 389 -4.66 -19.51 -19.84
CA VAL A 389 -3.54 -18.72 -19.30
C VAL A 389 -2.42 -18.63 -20.32
N ARG A 390 -2.04 -17.42 -20.74
CA ARG A 390 -0.97 -17.20 -21.72
C ARG A 390 0.29 -16.64 -21.06
N THR A 391 1.34 -17.45 -20.97
CA THR A 391 2.61 -17.06 -20.31
C THR A 391 3.70 -16.59 -21.29
N CYS A 392 3.60 -16.90 -22.58
CA CYS A 392 4.62 -16.57 -23.58
C CYS A 392 4.40 -15.24 -24.32
N PRO A 393 5.47 -14.45 -24.56
CA PRO A 393 6.88 -14.83 -24.37
C PRO A 393 7.36 -14.71 -22.92
N ILE A 394 8.35 -15.51 -22.52
CA ILE A 394 9.00 -15.43 -21.20
C ILE A 394 10.20 -14.48 -21.24
N ARG A 395 10.57 -13.89 -20.10
CA ARG A 395 11.84 -13.15 -20.00
C ARG A 395 12.95 -14.10 -19.56
N THR A 396 14.10 -14.02 -20.22
CA THR A 396 15.30 -14.83 -19.91
C THR A 396 16.18 -14.22 -18.84
N ALA A 397 15.90 -12.97 -18.45
CA ALA A 397 16.59 -12.22 -17.39
C ALA A 397 15.59 -11.40 -16.58
N PRO A 398 15.92 -11.00 -15.34
CA PRO A 398 15.06 -10.12 -14.53
C PRO A 398 14.70 -8.81 -15.23
N ASN A 399 13.55 -8.25 -14.89
CA ASN A 399 13.09 -6.96 -15.36
C ASN A 399 13.74 -5.90 -14.51
N ARG A 400 14.65 -5.14 -15.11
CA ARG A 400 15.35 -4.04 -14.43
C ARG A 400 14.42 -2.93 -13.94
N PHE A 401 13.19 -2.88 -14.45
CA PHE A 401 12.19 -1.89 -14.07
C PHE A 401 11.16 -2.41 -13.07
N ALA A 402 11.28 -3.69 -12.67
CA ALA A 402 10.38 -4.25 -11.69
C ALA A 402 10.83 -3.94 -10.26
N GLY A 403 9.86 -3.76 -9.37
CA GLY A 403 10.10 -3.33 -7.99
C GLY A 403 10.07 -1.81 -7.78
N ALA A 404 10.14 -1.41 -6.51
CA ALA A 404 9.92 -0.05 -6.01
C ALA A 404 11.07 0.93 -6.22
#